data_AF-A0A3B0CCP8-F1
#
_entry.id   AF-A0A3B0CCP8-F1
#
_cell.length_a   1.000
_cell.length_b   1.000
_cell.length_c   1.000
_cell.angle_alpha   90.00
_cell.angle_beta   90.00
_cell.angle_gamma   90.00
#
_symmetry.space_group_name_H-M   'P 1'
#
loop_
_entity.id
_entity.type
_entity.pdbx_description
1 polymer ?
#
loop_
_entity_poly.entity_id
_entity_poly.type
_entity_poly.pdbx_seq_one_letter_code
_entity_poly.pdbx_strand_id
1 'polypeptide(L)'
;MLKFFVLGVVTLVFISCGSGNKQEDTTDTSVFDISTEKWPKKTAIQSKAMDILKNWPEFNALETSFDALYSVENKEDLKLVIEDLIEKQKLLADSKYPEPFDISQIRSRQKVFKTYILKAKNYLEFQQDSHEPTLEMINAYNGFRNHFNIIVNNTLDTKLILEEG
;
A
#
# COMPACT_ATOMS: atom_id res chain seq x y z
N MET A 1 -15.31 37.24 -54.03
CA MET A 1 -14.63 36.02 -53.53
C MET A 1 -14.01 36.33 -52.18
N LEU A 2 -14.21 35.42 -51.21
CA LEU A 2 -13.44 35.19 -49.97
C LEU A 2 -13.09 36.43 -49.11
N LYS A 3 -13.94 36.78 -48.14
CA LYS A 3 -13.76 36.46 -46.70
C LYS A 3 -12.36 36.86 -46.17
N PHE A 4 -12.24 38.08 -45.66
CA PHE A 4 -11.34 38.36 -44.54
C PHE A 4 -12.16 38.89 -43.38
N PHE A 5 -12.36 37.96 -42.46
CA PHE A 5 -12.96 38.10 -41.15
C PHE A 5 -11.92 38.74 -40.21
N VAL A 6 -12.37 39.10 -39.00
CA VAL A 6 -11.59 39.55 -37.84
C VAL A 6 -11.53 41.08 -37.67
N LEU A 7 -12.73 41.64 -37.44
CA LEU A 7 -12.95 42.79 -36.56
C LEU A 7 -13.66 42.24 -35.30
N GLY A 8 -13.21 42.65 -34.10
CA GLY A 8 -13.88 42.31 -32.84
C GLY A 8 -12.93 42.49 -31.65
N VAL A 9 -12.59 43.72 -31.26
CA VAL A 9 -13.32 44.51 -30.23
C VAL A 9 -13.05 43.91 -28.84
N VAL A 10 -12.04 44.45 -28.14
CA VAL A 10 -12.20 45.39 -27.01
C VAL A 10 -12.72 44.70 -25.73
N THR A 11 -11.76 44.51 -24.81
CA THR A 11 -11.80 44.96 -23.41
C THR A 11 -13.12 44.89 -22.63
N LEU A 12 -13.12 44.09 -21.54
CA LEU A 12 -13.77 44.35 -20.24
C LEU A 12 -13.28 43.27 -19.25
N VAL A 13 -12.27 43.52 -18.39
CA VAL A 13 -12.34 44.24 -17.10
C VAL A 13 -13.32 43.57 -16.12
N PHE A 14 -12.72 42.89 -15.13
CA PHE A 14 -13.11 42.69 -13.72
C PHE A 14 -14.58 42.43 -13.38
N ILE A 15 -14.86 41.30 -12.70
CA ILE A 15 -15.64 41.16 -11.45
C ILE A 15 -15.67 39.66 -11.08
N SER A 16 -14.99 39.27 -10.00
CA SER A 16 -15.58 38.44 -8.94
C SER A 16 -14.63 38.37 -7.75
N CYS A 17 -14.79 39.31 -6.83
CA CYS A 17 -14.44 39.16 -5.43
C CYS A 17 -15.77 39.07 -4.68
N GLY A 18 -16.00 38.01 -3.91
CA GLY A 18 -17.29 37.79 -3.27
C GLY A 18 -17.40 36.51 -2.43
N SER A 19 -16.69 36.50 -1.30
CA SER A 19 -17.06 35.89 0.00
C SER A 19 -17.34 34.38 0.12
N GLY A 20 -16.48 33.74 0.92
CA GLY A 20 -16.71 32.47 1.61
C GLY A 20 -15.51 32.19 2.53
N ASN A 21 -15.28 33.08 3.50
CA ASN A 21 -15.59 32.86 4.92
C ASN A 21 -14.63 31.86 5.59
N LYS A 22 -13.76 32.44 6.42
CA LYS A 22 -13.03 31.84 7.55
C LYS A 22 -12.34 30.52 7.28
N GLN A 23 -11.05 30.67 7.02
CA GLN A 23 -10.01 29.76 7.47
C GLN A 23 -10.25 29.47 8.96
N GLU A 24 -10.91 28.36 9.23
CA GLU A 24 -10.88 27.70 10.52
C GLU A 24 -9.52 27.02 10.58
N ASP A 25 -8.52 27.73 11.12
CA ASP A 25 -7.39 27.09 11.77
C ASP A 25 -7.95 26.37 13.00
N THR A 26 -8.55 25.20 12.79
CA THR A 26 -8.53 24.16 13.80
C THR A 26 -7.14 23.56 13.74
N THR A 27 -6.23 24.14 14.52
CA THR A 27 -5.15 23.37 15.12
C THR A 27 -5.77 22.40 16.12
N ASP A 28 -6.66 21.54 15.66
CA ASP A 28 -6.97 20.30 16.34
C ASP A 28 -5.78 19.39 16.02
N THR A 29 -4.79 19.44 16.90
CA THR A 29 -4.02 18.24 17.24
C THR A 29 -5.00 17.23 17.84
N SER A 30 -5.94 16.78 17.02
CA SER A 30 -6.81 15.66 17.32
C SER A 30 -5.90 14.46 17.21
N VAL A 31 -5.41 14.04 18.38
CA VAL A 31 -5.01 12.66 18.61
C VAL A 31 -6.26 11.83 18.31
N PHE A 32 -6.49 11.55 17.02
CA PHE A 32 -7.51 10.64 16.58
C PHE A 32 -7.01 9.26 16.99
N ASP A 33 -7.59 8.72 18.05
CA ASP A 33 -7.33 7.35 18.48
C ASP A 33 -7.69 6.41 17.32
N ILE A 34 -6.70 5.63 16.90
CA ILE A 34 -6.86 4.59 15.89
C ILE A 34 -7.24 3.30 16.61
N SER A 35 -8.40 2.74 16.28
CA SER A 35 -8.80 1.39 16.72
C SER A 35 -8.45 0.36 15.63
N THR A 36 -7.55 -0.56 15.96
CA THR A 36 -7.09 -1.63 15.05
C THR A 36 -7.94 -2.90 15.14
N GLU A 37 -8.88 -3.00 16.09
CA GLU A 37 -9.64 -4.21 16.40
C GLU A 37 -10.43 -4.78 15.20
N LYS A 38 -10.90 -3.89 14.32
CA LYS A 38 -11.69 -4.24 13.14
C LYS A 38 -10.85 -4.44 11.87
N TRP A 39 -9.54 -4.27 11.96
CA TRP A 39 -8.68 -4.42 10.79
C TRP A 39 -8.62 -5.88 10.33
N PRO A 40 -8.51 -6.12 9.01
CA PRO A 40 -8.31 -7.46 8.48
C PRO A 40 -7.11 -8.11 9.15
N LYS A 41 -7.26 -9.36 9.59
CA LYS A 41 -6.15 -10.13 10.17
C LYS A 41 -5.12 -10.48 9.11
N LYS A 42 -3.86 -10.58 9.52
CA LYS A 42 -2.74 -11.02 8.66
C LYS A 42 -2.97 -12.45 8.14
N THR A 43 -2.99 -12.65 6.82
CA THR A 43 -3.29 -13.96 6.18
C THR A 43 -2.20 -14.99 6.45
N ALA A 44 -2.50 -16.05 7.21
CA ALA A 44 -1.52 -17.07 7.58
C ALA A 44 -0.76 -17.67 6.39
N ILE A 45 0.55 -17.84 6.56
CA ILE A 45 1.44 -18.50 5.61
C ILE A 45 1.49 -19.99 5.97
N GLN A 46 1.30 -20.86 4.98
CA GLN A 46 1.32 -22.31 5.18
C GLN A 46 2.75 -22.79 5.48
N SER A 47 2.88 -23.89 6.22
CA SER A 47 4.17 -24.44 6.68
C SER A 47 5.20 -24.56 5.56
N LYS A 48 4.79 -25.10 4.41
CA LYS A 48 5.65 -25.28 3.23
C LYS A 48 6.21 -23.96 2.68
N ALA A 49 5.40 -22.90 2.62
CA ALA A 49 5.88 -21.59 2.23
C ALA A 49 6.76 -20.96 3.33
N MET A 50 6.40 -21.16 4.60
CA MET A 50 7.16 -20.68 5.74
C MET A 50 8.58 -21.26 5.80
N ASP A 51 8.76 -22.52 5.44
CA ASP A 51 10.07 -23.17 5.42
C ASP A 51 11.08 -22.49 4.48
N ILE A 52 10.57 -21.83 3.45
CA ILE A 52 11.37 -21.03 2.52
C ILE A 52 11.52 -19.60 3.05
N LEU A 53 10.39 -18.96 3.42
CA LEU A 53 10.34 -17.55 3.78
C LEU A 53 11.12 -17.22 5.07
N LYS A 54 11.20 -18.15 6.03
CA LYS A 54 11.96 -17.95 7.27
C LYS A 54 13.45 -17.65 7.04
N ASN A 55 13.99 -18.08 5.90
CA ASN A 55 15.39 -17.86 5.53
C ASN A 55 15.60 -16.60 4.68
N TRP A 56 14.56 -15.77 4.51
CA TRP A 56 14.62 -14.52 3.75
C TRP A 56 14.57 -13.31 4.71
N PRO A 57 15.73 -12.75 5.10
CA PRO A 57 15.81 -11.75 6.18
C PRO A 57 14.99 -10.49 5.88
N GLU A 58 15.00 -10.00 4.64
CA GLU A 58 14.28 -8.79 4.25
C GLU A 58 12.77 -8.99 4.32
N PHE A 59 12.28 -10.21 4.02
CA PHE A 59 10.87 -10.53 4.18
C PHE A 59 10.48 -10.58 5.66
N ASN A 60 11.31 -11.18 6.51
CA ASN A 60 11.08 -11.23 7.96
C ASN A 60 11.11 -9.83 8.59
N ALA A 61 11.99 -8.95 8.11
CA ALA A 61 12.03 -7.55 8.53
C ALA A 61 10.74 -6.81 8.13
N LEU A 62 10.24 -7.04 6.91
CA LEU A 62 8.94 -6.52 6.50
C LEU A 62 7.79 -7.07 7.34
N GLU A 63 7.77 -8.37 7.66
CA GLU A 63 6.74 -8.97 8.52
C GLU A 63 6.71 -8.32 9.90
N THR A 64 7.89 -8.04 10.48
CA THR A 64 8.00 -7.39 11.79
C THR A 64 7.44 -5.97 11.75
N SER A 65 7.81 -5.20 10.71
CA SER A 65 7.29 -3.85 10.48
C SER A 65 5.76 -3.86 10.30
N PHE A 66 5.26 -4.85 9.56
CA PHE A 66 3.81 -5.01 9.36
C PHE A 66 3.07 -5.40 10.64
N ASP A 67 3.68 -6.19 11.53
CA ASP A 67 3.05 -6.55 12.81
C ASP A 67 2.90 -5.35 13.74
N ALA A 68 3.85 -4.40 13.71
CA ALA A 68 3.76 -3.15 14.45
C ALA A 68 2.56 -2.28 14.05
N LEU A 69 1.98 -2.52 12.86
CA LEU A 69 0.75 -1.86 12.42
C LEU A 69 -0.41 -2.10 13.40
N TYR A 70 -0.51 -3.28 14.01
CA TYR A 70 -1.63 -3.61 14.89
C TYR A 70 -1.49 -3.04 16.31
N SER A 71 -0.36 -2.41 16.62
CA SER A 71 -0.10 -1.72 17.89
C SER A 71 -0.14 -0.19 17.81
N VAL A 72 -0.50 0.38 16.66
CA VAL A 72 -0.60 1.84 16.51
C VAL A 72 -1.80 2.37 17.28
N GLU A 73 -1.60 3.47 18.01
CA GLU A 73 -2.67 4.08 18.82
C GLU A 73 -3.15 5.41 18.22
N ASN A 74 -2.31 6.06 17.42
CA ASN A 74 -2.60 7.37 16.84
C ASN A 74 -2.02 7.51 15.41
N LYS A 75 -2.27 8.66 14.77
CA LYS A 75 -1.85 8.94 13.39
C LYS A 75 -0.32 9.03 13.25
N GLU A 76 0.36 9.57 14.25
CA GLU A 76 1.81 9.71 14.28
C GLU A 76 2.47 8.33 14.32
N ASP A 77 1.99 7.42 15.16
CA ASP A 77 2.45 6.03 15.21
C ASP A 77 2.22 5.32 13.88
N LEU A 78 1.02 5.46 13.31
CA LEU A 78 0.70 4.89 12.00
C LEU A 78 1.62 5.43 10.90
N LYS A 79 1.94 6.72 10.93
CA LYS A 79 2.89 7.34 10.00
C LYS A 79 4.28 6.74 10.14
N LEU A 80 4.80 6.59 11.36
CA LEU A 80 6.11 5.99 11.62
C LEU A 80 6.18 4.53 11.14
N VAL A 81 5.14 3.74 11.41
CA VAL A 81 5.06 2.35 10.92
C VAL A 81 5.02 2.31 9.39
N ILE A 82 4.26 3.19 8.74
CA ILE A 82 4.21 3.25 7.27
C ILE A 82 5.56 3.66 6.67
N GLU A 83 6.29 4.59 7.29
CA GLU A 83 7.64 4.96 6.85
C GLU A 83 8.61 3.78 6.95
N ASP A 84 8.58 3.02 8.03
CA ASP A 84 9.39 1.80 8.16
C ASP A 84 8.98 0.75 7.11
N LEU A 85 7.67 0.54 6.90
CA LEU A 85 7.16 -0.37 5.86
C LEU A 85 7.67 -0.01 4.45
N ILE A 86 7.75 1.28 4.12
CA ILE A 86 8.30 1.74 2.83
C ILE A 86 9.76 1.33 2.69
N GLU A 87 10.57 1.56 3.72
CA GLU A 87 11.99 1.20 3.69
C GLU A 87 12.17 -0.32 3.62
N LYS A 88 11.43 -1.09 4.43
CA LYS A 88 11.48 -2.55 4.37
C LYS A 88 11.00 -3.10 3.03
N GLN A 89 9.97 -2.51 2.43
CA GLN A 89 9.48 -2.89 1.10
C GLN A 89 10.55 -2.65 0.03
N LYS A 90 11.26 -1.52 0.09
CA LYS A 90 12.35 -1.20 -0.83
C LYS A 90 13.48 -2.22 -0.71
N LEU A 91 13.96 -2.49 0.51
CA LEU A 91 14.99 -3.49 0.77
C LEU A 91 14.58 -4.88 0.27
N LEU A 92 13.33 -5.28 0.52
CA LEU A 92 12.78 -6.54 0.01
C LEU A 92 12.78 -6.59 -1.52
N ALA A 93 12.41 -5.49 -2.19
CA ALA A 93 12.36 -5.43 -3.65
C ALA A 93 13.76 -5.57 -4.29
N ASP A 94 14.77 -5.02 -3.64
CA ASP A 94 16.18 -5.04 -4.11
C ASP A 94 16.90 -6.35 -3.72
N SER A 95 16.35 -7.11 -2.77
CA SER A 95 16.92 -8.39 -2.33
C SER A 95 16.82 -9.51 -3.37
N LYS A 96 17.61 -10.57 -3.17
CA LYS A 96 17.51 -11.79 -3.96
C LYS A 96 16.31 -12.63 -3.48
N TYR A 97 15.43 -12.97 -4.42
CA TYR A 97 14.24 -13.76 -4.14
C TYR A 97 14.61 -15.24 -4.00
N PRO A 98 14.01 -15.99 -3.06
CA PRO A 98 14.14 -17.43 -3.02
C PRO A 98 13.61 -18.08 -4.30
N GLU A 99 14.26 -19.17 -4.75
CA GLU A 99 14.04 -19.82 -6.05
C GLU A 99 12.57 -20.15 -6.41
N PRO A 100 11.69 -20.63 -5.50
CA PRO A 100 10.28 -20.84 -5.86
C PRO A 100 9.47 -19.54 -5.95
N PHE A 101 9.96 -18.43 -5.41
CA PHE A 101 9.29 -17.14 -5.36
C PHE A 101 9.90 -16.07 -6.25
N ASP A 102 11.02 -16.38 -6.92
CA ASP A 102 11.64 -15.51 -7.92
C ASP A 102 10.88 -15.55 -9.25
N ILE A 103 9.62 -15.14 -9.20
CA ILE A 103 8.70 -15.13 -10.33
C ILE A 103 7.98 -13.79 -10.44
N SER A 104 7.53 -13.45 -11.64
CA SER A 104 6.89 -12.16 -11.94
C SER A 104 5.62 -11.91 -11.13
N GLN A 105 4.88 -12.97 -10.79
CA GLN A 105 3.63 -12.87 -10.04
C GLN A 105 3.86 -12.38 -8.61
N ILE A 106 4.91 -12.86 -7.93
CA ILE A 106 5.30 -12.38 -6.59
C ILE A 106 5.71 -10.91 -6.64
N ARG A 107 6.59 -10.55 -7.59
CA ARG A 107 7.04 -9.16 -7.78
C ARG A 107 5.86 -8.22 -8.11
N SER A 108 4.89 -8.69 -8.89
CA SER A 108 3.67 -7.94 -9.19
C SER A 108 2.83 -7.67 -7.94
N ARG A 109 2.58 -8.69 -7.10
CA ARG A 109 1.86 -8.52 -5.83
C ARG A 109 2.59 -7.60 -4.86
N GLN A 110 3.92 -7.70 -4.80
CA GLN A 110 4.74 -6.80 -4.00
C GLN A 110 4.62 -5.34 -4.48
N LYS A 111 4.58 -5.09 -5.79
CA LYS A 111 4.35 -3.75 -6.36
C LYS A 111 2.95 -3.21 -6.01
N VAL A 112 1.92 -4.06 -6.07
CA VAL A 112 0.56 -3.67 -5.63
C VAL A 112 0.58 -3.24 -4.18
N PHE A 113 1.21 -4.04 -3.30
CA PHE A 113 1.38 -3.68 -1.90
C PHE A 113 2.10 -2.33 -1.73
N LYS A 114 3.23 -2.11 -2.43
CA LYS A 114 3.94 -0.82 -2.44
C LYS A 114 3.04 0.35 -2.81
N THR A 115 2.21 0.21 -3.84
CA THR A 115 1.28 1.26 -4.28
C THR A 115 0.33 1.65 -3.15
N TYR A 116 -0.23 0.69 -2.43
CA TYR A 116 -1.16 0.98 -1.34
C TYR A 116 -0.48 1.51 -0.08
N ILE A 117 0.78 1.13 0.21
CA ILE A 117 1.57 1.78 1.25
C ILE A 117 1.72 3.28 0.94
N LEU A 118 2.09 3.62 -0.30
CA LEU A 118 2.24 5.00 -0.74
C LEU A 118 0.91 5.77 -0.72
N LYS A 119 -0.20 5.10 -1.06
CA LYS A 119 -1.54 5.70 -0.94
C LYS A 119 -1.86 6.03 0.52
N ALA A 120 -1.68 5.09 1.45
CA ALA A 120 -1.92 5.33 2.88
C ALA A 120 -1.04 6.47 3.43
N LYS A 121 0.25 6.49 3.05
CA LYS A 121 1.17 7.59 3.38
C LYS A 121 0.64 8.95 2.92
N ASN A 122 0.23 9.06 1.66
CA ASN A 122 -0.26 10.33 1.11
C ASN A 122 -1.45 10.86 1.92
N TYR A 123 -2.40 10.01 2.28
CA TYR A 123 -3.55 10.43 3.09
C TYR A 123 -3.13 10.96 4.46
N LEU A 124 -2.15 10.31 5.10
CA LEU A 124 -1.61 10.78 6.38
C LEU A 124 -0.85 12.11 6.25
N GLU A 125 -0.05 12.29 5.19
CA GLU A 125 0.71 13.52 4.95
C GLU A 125 -0.19 14.73 4.70
N PHE A 126 -1.32 14.52 4.01
CA PHE A 126 -2.32 15.56 3.77
C PHE A 126 -3.39 15.65 4.87
N GLN A 127 -3.18 15.00 6.02
CA GLN A 127 -4.11 14.97 7.16
C GLN A 127 -5.53 14.53 6.81
N GLN A 128 -5.68 13.75 5.74
CA GLN A 128 -6.93 13.16 5.30
C GLN A 128 -7.27 11.91 6.12
N ASP A 129 -8.51 11.46 6.04
CA ASP A 129 -8.91 10.18 6.63
C ASP A 129 -8.18 9.02 5.95
N SER A 130 -7.25 8.39 6.67
CA SER A 130 -6.42 7.29 6.20
C SER A 130 -7.03 5.92 6.45
N HIS A 131 -8.24 5.81 7.01
CA HIS A 131 -8.85 4.53 7.38
C HIS A 131 -8.94 3.57 6.18
N GLU A 132 -9.70 3.95 5.15
CA GLU A 132 -9.86 3.12 3.94
C GLU A 132 -8.54 2.83 3.22
N PRO A 133 -7.65 3.83 2.96
CA PRO A 133 -6.32 3.57 2.42
C PRO A 133 -5.49 2.55 3.23
N THR A 134 -5.61 2.57 4.56
CA THR A 134 -4.92 1.63 5.45
C THR A 134 -5.51 0.22 5.30
N LEU A 135 -6.83 0.08 5.21
CA LEU A 135 -7.48 -1.21 4.97
C LEU A 135 -7.08 -1.80 3.61
N GLU A 136 -7.03 -0.97 2.56
CA GLU A 136 -6.56 -1.40 1.24
C GLU A 136 -5.11 -1.88 1.27
N MET A 137 -4.23 -1.19 2.00
CA MET A 137 -2.83 -1.59 2.21
C MET A 137 -2.75 -2.96 2.90
N ILE A 138 -3.51 -3.18 3.97
CA ILE A 138 -3.55 -4.45 4.69
C ILE A 138 -4.03 -5.58 3.76
N ASN A 139 -5.07 -5.32 2.97
CA ASN A 139 -5.60 -6.29 2.01
C ASN A 139 -4.59 -6.61 0.90
N ALA A 140 -3.86 -5.61 0.41
CA ALA A 140 -2.80 -5.83 -0.57
C ALA A 140 -1.67 -6.69 0.00
N TYR A 141 -1.28 -6.46 1.26
CA TYR A 141 -0.29 -7.29 1.96
C TYR A 141 -0.77 -8.74 2.13
N ASN A 142 -2.03 -8.92 2.54
CA ASN A 142 -2.64 -10.23 2.64
C ASN A 142 -2.69 -10.96 1.29
N GLY A 143 -2.99 -10.25 0.21
CA GLY A 143 -2.92 -10.78 -1.15
C GLY A 143 -1.50 -11.20 -1.56
N PHE A 144 -0.49 -10.45 -1.13
CA PHE A 144 0.92 -10.81 -1.31
C PHE A 144 1.29 -12.08 -0.54
N ARG A 145 0.98 -12.15 0.76
CA ARG A 145 1.22 -13.34 1.60
C ARG A 145 0.53 -14.59 1.04
N ASN A 146 -0.73 -14.46 0.65
CA ASN A 146 -1.51 -15.58 0.13
C ASN A 146 -0.92 -16.14 -1.17
N HIS A 147 -0.25 -15.30 -1.97
CA HIS A 147 0.33 -15.76 -3.23
C HIS A 147 1.48 -16.76 -3.03
N PHE A 148 2.22 -16.68 -1.92
CA PHE A 148 3.20 -17.71 -1.56
C PHE A 148 2.54 -19.07 -1.34
N ASN A 149 1.39 -19.10 -0.65
CA ASN A 149 0.63 -20.33 -0.43
C ASN A 149 0.16 -20.95 -1.76
N ILE A 150 -0.32 -20.13 -2.68
CA ILE A 150 -0.77 -20.58 -4.02
C ILE A 150 0.38 -21.26 -4.78
N ILE A 151 1.56 -20.63 -4.80
CA ILE A 151 2.71 -21.15 -5.55
C ILE A 151 3.15 -22.52 -5.04
N VAL A 152 3.27 -22.68 -3.71
CA VAL A 152 3.75 -23.94 -3.14
C VAL A 152 2.75 -25.08 -3.30
N ASN A 153 1.46 -24.77 -3.42
CA ASN A 153 0.40 -25.75 -3.66
C ASN A 153 0.35 -26.17 -5.14
N ASN A 154 0.37 -25.22 -6.08
CA ASN A 154 0.36 -25.54 -7.52
C ASN A 154 1.60 -26.35 -7.96
N THR A 155 2.74 -26.13 -7.30
CA THR A 155 3.97 -26.89 -7.57
C THR A 155 3.85 -28.36 -7.11
N LEU A 156 3.02 -28.65 -6.09
CA LEU A 156 2.76 -30.02 -5.64
C LEU A 156 1.98 -30.78 -6.71
N ASP A 157 0.87 -30.19 -7.17
CA ASP A 157 -0.03 -30.82 -8.14
C ASP A 157 0.72 -31.20 -9.43
N THR A 158 1.62 -30.32 -9.88
CA THR A 158 2.43 -30.58 -11.08
C THR A 158 3.41 -31.74 -10.86
N LYS A 159 4.02 -31.88 -9.68
CA LYS A 159 4.95 -32.99 -9.40
C LYS A 159 4.24 -34.33 -9.30
N LEU A 160 3.09 -34.37 -8.62
CA LEU A 160 2.28 -35.59 -8.49
C LEU A 160 1.86 -36.13 -9.86
N ILE A 161 1.42 -35.26 -10.76
CA ILE A 161 1.03 -35.63 -12.13
C ILE A 161 2.21 -36.20 -12.93
N LEU A 162 3.43 -35.71 -12.71
CA LEU A 162 4.63 -36.16 -13.43
C LEU A 162 5.25 -37.44 -12.84
N GLU A 163 4.94 -37.79 -11.59
CA GLU A 163 5.40 -39.03 -10.95
C GLU A 163 4.45 -40.21 -11.17
N GLU A 164 3.18 -39.95 -11.50
CA GLU A 164 2.15 -40.97 -11.76
C GLU A 164 1.98 -41.34 -13.26
N GLY A 165 2.71 -40.69 -14.18
CA GLY A 165 2.63 -40.90 -15.64
C GLY A 165 3.86 -41.55 -16.24
#